data_AF-A0AAV5XKW7-F1
#
_entry.id   AF-A0AAV5XKW7-F1
#
_cell.length_a   1.000
_cell.length_b   1.000
_cell.length_c   1.000
_cell.angle_alpha   90.00
_cell.angle_beta   90.00
_cell.angle_gamma   90.00
#
_symmetry.space_group_name_H-M   'P 1'
#
loop_
_entity.id
_entity.type
_entity.pdbx_description
1 polymer ?
#
loop_
_entity_poly.entity_id
_entity_poly.type
_entity_poly.pdbx_seq_one_letter_code
_entity_poly.pdbx_strand_id
1 'polypeptide(L)'
;MPELRRDPVVGRWVIISTERAQRPSDFSPARAARRGGPCIFCGGQERSTPEEIWALRPDGSAPNTPGWLVRVIPNKFPALRIEGELEPSGEGLYDRMNGIGAHEVVIESPEHDMTVDRLPVERLAEVLRACRERILDLAKDPRLEYVLVFKNHGEAAGASLEHTHSQLIATPIVPIMV
;
A
#
# COMPACT_ATOMS: atom_id res chain seq x y z
N MET A 1 -18.59 16.20 28.29
CA MET A 1 -18.75 14.95 29.06
C MET A 1 -18.08 13.80 28.29
N PRO A 2 -17.12 13.08 28.90
CA PRO A 2 -16.50 11.92 28.27
C PRO A 2 -17.45 10.73 28.21
N GLU A 3 -17.34 9.92 27.16
CA GLU A 3 -18.10 8.68 26.98
C GLU A 3 -17.21 7.55 26.47
N LEU A 4 -17.62 6.30 26.71
CA LEU A 4 -17.02 5.09 26.16
C LEU A 4 -17.95 4.50 25.12
N ARG A 5 -17.46 4.29 23.89
CA ARG A 5 -18.21 3.61 22.83
C ARG A 5 -17.48 2.35 22.40
N ARG A 6 -18.21 1.26 22.19
CA ARG A 6 -17.64 0.00 21.70
C ARG A 6 -17.85 -0.10 20.19
N ASP A 7 -16.77 -0.33 19.45
CA ASP A 7 -16.82 -0.59 18.02
C ASP A 7 -17.22 -2.05 17.75
N PRO A 8 -18.25 -2.32 16.92
CA PRO A 8 -18.71 -3.68 16.65
C PRO A 8 -17.84 -4.45 15.64
N VAL A 9 -16.97 -3.79 14.88
CA VAL A 9 -16.09 -4.40 13.88
C VAL A 9 -14.83 -4.96 14.54
N VAL A 10 -14.17 -4.17 15.38
CA VAL A 10 -12.95 -4.58 16.11
C VAL A 10 -13.22 -5.04 17.55
N GLY A 11 -14.42 -4.79 18.08
CA GLY A 11 -14.85 -5.26 19.40
C GLY A 11 -14.29 -4.48 20.60
N ARG A 12 -13.63 -3.34 20.38
CA ARG A 12 -12.89 -2.57 21.39
C ARG A 12 -13.63 -1.33 21.89
N TRP A 13 -13.31 -0.90 23.11
CA TRP A 13 -13.82 0.34 23.69
C TRP A 13 -12.93 1.53 23.32
N VAL A 14 -13.55 2.63 22.88
CA VAL A 14 -12.90 3.90 22.54
C VAL A 14 -13.37 4.98 23.50
N ILE A 15 -12.43 5.76 24.03
CA ILE A 15 -12.70 6.92 24.87
C ILE A 15 -12.97 8.12 23.96
N ILE A 16 -14.14 8.74 24.11
CA ILE A 16 -14.50 9.99 23.44
C ILE A 16 -14.52 11.10 24.49
N SER A 17 -13.65 12.09 24.32
CA SER A 17 -13.56 13.25 25.23
C SER A 17 -13.24 14.50 24.41
N THR A 18 -14.28 15.22 23.98
CA THR A 18 -14.18 16.37 23.07
C THR A 18 -13.42 17.56 23.69
N GLU A 19 -13.53 17.73 25.00
CA GLU A 19 -12.85 18.80 25.77
C GLU A 19 -11.32 18.71 25.67
N ARG A 20 -10.75 17.52 25.40
CA ARG A 20 -9.30 17.33 25.23
C ARG A 20 -8.71 18.12 24.06
N ALA A 21 -9.50 18.48 23.05
CA ALA A 21 -9.03 19.27 21.92
C ALA A 21 -8.65 20.71 22.30
N GLN A 22 -9.15 21.22 23.44
CA GLN A 22 -8.84 22.57 23.93
C GLN A 22 -7.54 22.63 24.75
N ARG A 23 -6.86 21.49 24.93
CA ARG A 23 -5.62 21.44 25.69
C ARG A 23 -4.55 22.27 24.97
N PRO A 24 -3.90 23.23 25.66
CA PRO A 24 -2.78 23.96 25.08
C PRO A 24 -1.67 23.00 24.62
N SER A 25 -1.06 23.30 23.47
CA SER A 25 0.10 22.58 22.95
C SER A 25 1.16 23.59 22.55
N ASP A 26 2.35 23.47 23.14
CA ASP A 26 3.52 24.28 22.79
C ASP A 26 4.16 23.83 21.47
N PHE A 27 3.75 22.68 20.95
CA PHE A 27 4.26 22.08 19.73
C PHE A 27 3.23 22.16 18.61
N SER A 28 3.66 22.70 17.46
CA SER A 28 2.91 22.62 16.20
C SER A 28 3.56 21.57 15.31
N PRO A 29 2.77 20.71 14.64
CA PRO A 29 3.33 19.76 13.68
C PRO A 29 4.02 20.54 12.55
N ALA A 30 5.29 20.24 12.32
CA ALA A 30 6.02 20.79 11.19
C ALA A 30 5.42 20.25 9.89
N ARG A 31 5.08 21.14 8.95
CA ARG A 31 4.74 20.72 7.59
C ARG A 31 6.03 20.37 6.86
N ALA A 32 6.17 19.11 6.48
CA ALA A 32 7.19 18.68 5.54
C ALA A 32 7.03 19.44 4.22
N ALA A 33 8.09 20.08 3.75
CA ALA A 33 8.11 20.66 2.40
C ALA A 33 8.23 19.52 1.39
N ARG A 34 7.39 19.54 0.33
CA ARG A 34 7.57 18.63 -0.81
C ARG A 34 8.86 18.99 -1.53
N ARG A 35 9.73 18.02 -1.79
CA ARG A 35 10.92 18.19 -2.61
C ARG A 35 10.55 18.44 -4.07
N GLY A 36 9.50 17.77 -4.56
CA GLY A 36 9.09 17.82 -5.96
C GLY A 36 10.15 17.27 -6.94
N GLY A 37 9.84 17.35 -8.24
CA GLY A 37 10.69 16.87 -9.32
C GLY A 37 10.50 15.38 -9.65
N PRO A 38 11.03 14.91 -10.79
CA PRO A 38 10.82 13.53 -11.22
C PRO A 38 11.49 12.53 -10.29
N CYS A 39 10.78 11.45 -9.95
CA CYS A 39 11.29 10.34 -9.15
C CYS A 39 11.23 9.02 -9.93
N ILE A 40 11.66 7.92 -9.31
CA ILE A 40 11.69 6.58 -9.92
C ILE A 40 10.32 6.04 -10.36
N PHE A 41 9.21 6.59 -9.85
CA PHE A 41 7.84 6.19 -10.20
C PHE A 41 7.22 7.04 -11.32
N CYS A 42 7.89 8.10 -11.76
CA CYS A 42 7.41 8.90 -12.87
C CYS A 42 7.41 8.12 -14.19
N GLY A 43 6.48 8.46 -15.09
CA GLY A 43 6.51 7.96 -16.46
C GLY A 43 7.83 8.34 -17.13
N GLY A 44 8.45 7.40 -17.84
CA GLY A 44 9.80 7.58 -18.41
C GLY A 44 10.92 7.02 -17.54
N GLN A 45 10.63 6.66 -16.28
CA GLN A 45 11.62 6.10 -15.34
C GLN A 45 11.40 4.60 -15.07
N GLU A 46 10.69 3.89 -15.96
CA GLU A 46 10.37 2.46 -15.83
C GLU A 46 11.61 1.59 -15.56
N ARG A 47 12.75 1.95 -16.17
CA ARG A 47 14.03 1.24 -16.01
C ARG A 47 14.64 1.38 -14.61
N SER A 48 14.15 2.32 -13.80
CA SER A 48 14.61 2.57 -12.43
C SER A 48 13.85 1.74 -11.40
N THR A 49 12.81 1.01 -11.82
CA THR A 49 12.02 0.10 -10.98
C THR A 49 12.22 -1.36 -11.42
N PRO A 50 11.90 -2.35 -10.56
CA PRO A 50 11.73 -3.72 -11.02
C PRO A 50 10.71 -3.83 -12.16
N GLU A 51 10.74 -4.94 -12.89
CA GLU A 51 9.81 -5.19 -13.98
C GLU A 51 8.35 -5.17 -13.51
N GLU A 52 7.47 -4.60 -14.33
CA GLU A 52 6.05 -4.54 -14.01
C GLU A 52 5.40 -5.92 -14.03
N ILE A 53 4.57 -6.17 -13.02
CA ILE A 53 3.71 -7.36 -12.91
C ILE A 53 2.43 -7.13 -13.71
N TRP A 54 1.95 -5.89 -13.70
CA TRP A 54 0.72 -5.49 -14.38
C TRP A 54 0.73 -3.99 -14.67
N ALA A 55 0.14 -3.56 -15.78
CA ALA A 55 -0.06 -2.13 -16.06
C ALA A 55 -1.33 -1.90 -16.89
N LEU A 56 -2.00 -0.78 -16.63
CA LEU A 56 -3.06 -0.28 -17.50
C LEU A 56 -2.46 0.64 -18.56
N ARG A 57 -2.58 0.24 -19.83
CA ARG A 57 -2.01 0.94 -20.99
C ARG A 57 -3.08 1.15 -22.06
N PRO A 58 -3.71 2.34 -22.13
CA PRO A 58 -4.75 2.62 -23.12
C PRO A 58 -4.24 2.57 -24.56
N ASP A 59 -2.96 2.86 -24.76
CA ASP A 59 -2.30 2.91 -26.06
C ASP A 59 -1.72 1.56 -26.53
N GLY A 60 -1.78 0.53 -25.68
CA GLY A 60 -1.17 -0.78 -25.97
C GLY A 60 0.36 -0.76 -26.02
N SER A 61 0.99 0.25 -25.40
CA SER A 61 2.45 0.34 -25.27
C SER A 61 3.08 -0.92 -24.68
N ALA A 62 4.35 -1.16 -25.01
CA ALA A 62 5.06 -2.35 -24.52
C ALA A 62 5.25 -2.30 -22.99
N PRO A 63 5.33 -3.46 -22.31
CA PRO A 63 5.65 -3.50 -20.89
C PRO A 63 6.97 -2.80 -20.57
N ASN A 64 7.06 -2.22 -19.37
CA ASN A 64 8.24 -1.48 -18.90
C ASN A 64 8.63 -0.29 -19.82
N THR A 65 7.66 0.28 -20.53
CA THR A 65 7.82 1.53 -21.29
C THR A 65 6.81 2.61 -20.83
N PRO A 66 6.99 3.89 -21.20
CA PRO A 66 5.99 4.93 -20.96
C PRO A 66 4.62 4.61 -21.60
N GLY A 67 3.57 5.34 -21.22
CA GLY A 67 2.21 5.19 -21.77
C GLY A 67 1.20 4.52 -20.83
N TRP A 68 1.64 4.09 -19.65
CA TRP A 68 0.77 3.52 -18.61
C TRP A 68 0.02 4.61 -17.83
N LEU A 69 -1.17 4.24 -17.36
CA LEU A 69 -1.98 5.06 -16.45
C LEU A 69 -1.84 4.62 -14.99
N VAL A 70 -1.73 3.31 -14.77
CA VAL A 70 -1.48 2.66 -13.48
C VAL A 70 -0.47 1.55 -13.74
N ARG A 71 0.52 1.38 -12.85
CA ARG A 71 1.56 0.35 -12.98
C ARG A 71 1.75 -0.35 -11.64
N VAL A 72 1.81 -1.68 -11.66
CA VAL A 72 2.09 -2.51 -10.49
C VAL A 72 3.46 -3.16 -10.67
N ILE A 73 4.31 -3.01 -9.67
CA ILE A 73 5.67 -3.56 -9.62
C ILE A 73 5.86 -4.33 -8.31
N PRO A 74 6.78 -5.32 -8.24
CA PRO A 74 7.17 -5.87 -6.95
C PRO A 74 7.90 -4.79 -6.16
N ASN A 75 7.71 -4.78 -4.84
CA ASN A 75 8.46 -3.90 -3.98
C ASN A 75 9.94 -4.31 -3.99
N LYS A 76 10.86 -3.37 -4.25
CA LYS A 76 12.31 -3.63 -4.28
C LYS A 76 12.86 -4.08 -2.92
N PHE A 77 12.21 -3.67 -1.84
CA PHE A 77 12.56 -4.03 -0.46
C PHE A 77 11.35 -4.70 0.19
N PRO A 78 10.98 -5.92 -0.26
CA PRO A 78 9.72 -6.53 0.12
C PRO A 78 9.81 -7.05 1.57
N ALA A 79 8.66 -7.08 2.25
CA ALA A 79 8.58 -7.58 3.62
C ALA A 79 8.49 -9.12 3.65
N LEU A 80 8.02 -9.69 2.54
CA LEU A 80 7.79 -11.12 2.30
C LEU A 80 8.28 -11.46 0.90
N ARG A 81 8.70 -12.70 0.67
CA ARG A 81 9.18 -13.18 -0.64
C ARG A 81 8.18 -14.17 -1.23
N ILE A 82 7.94 -14.05 -2.53
CA ILE A 82 6.95 -14.91 -3.21
C ILE A 82 7.54 -16.27 -3.56
N GLU A 83 8.86 -16.34 -3.74
CA GLU A 83 9.60 -17.55 -4.07
C GLU A 83 9.87 -18.43 -2.85
N GLY A 84 9.85 -19.75 -3.07
CA GLY A 84 10.09 -20.77 -2.04
C GLY A 84 8.83 -21.57 -1.73
N GLU A 85 8.86 -22.38 -0.67
CA GLU A 85 7.70 -23.10 -0.14
C GLU A 85 7.42 -22.65 1.29
N LEU A 86 6.20 -22.88 1.78
CA LEU A 86 5.88 -22.64 3.19
C LEU A 86 6.59 -23.67 4.07
N GLU A 87 7.37 -23.17 5.04
CA GLU A 87 8.10 -24.00 5.99
C GLU A 87 7.68 -23.68 7.43
N PRO A 88 6.48 -24.12 7.87
CA PRO A 88 6.07 -24.01 9.26
C PRO A 88 6.89 -24.97 10.14
N SER A 89 7.31 -24.49 11.30
CA SER A 89 8.13 -25.23 12.27
C SER A 89 7.79 -24.81 13.69
N GLY A 90 7.89 -25.72 14.66
CA GLY A 90 7.75 -25.40 16.08
C GLY A 90 9.11 -25.30 16.78
N GLU A 91 9.24 -24.35 17.69
CA GLU A 91 10.38 -24.19 18.60
C GLU A 91 9.86 -24.10 20.04
N GLY A 92 9.69 -25.26 20.68
CA GLY A 92 9.13 -25.36 22.03
C GLY A 92 7.65 -24.95 22.07
N LEU A 93 7.36 -23.80 22.69
CA LEU A 93 6.01 -23.22 22.77
C LEU A 93 5.68 -22.27 21.61
N TYR A 94 6.63 -22.03 20.70
CA TYR A 94 6.50 -21.03 19.65
C TYR A 94 6.32 -21.67 18.28
N ASP A 95 5.36 -21.16 17.51
CA ASP A 95 5.26 -21.45 16.08
C ASP A 95 6.11 -20.45 15.29
N ARG A 96 6.82 -20.95 14.28
CA ARG A 96 7.65 -20.16 13.37
C ARG A 96 7.35 -20.56 11.93
N MET A 97 7.37 -19.58 11.03
CA MET A 97 7.23 -19.80 9.60
C MET A 97 8.16 -18.85 8.84
N ASN A 98 8.65 -19.27 7.68
CA ASN A 98 9.41 -18.41 6.80
C ASN A 98 8.52 -17.29 6.20
N GLY A 99 9.16 -16.19 5.76
CA GLY A 99 8.46 -15.00 5.26
C GLY A 99 7.97 -15.14 3.82
N ILE A 100 7.14 -16.15 3.55
CA ILE A 100 6.46 -16.30 2.24
C ILE A 100 5.32 -15.29 2.13
N GLY A 101 5.17 -14.68 0.97
CA GLY A 101 4.12 -13.71 0.69
C GLY A 101 4.46 -12.81 -0.49
N ALA A 102 3.55 -11.91 -0.85
CA ALA A 102 3.80 -10.90 -1.89
C ALA A 102 3.85 -9.51 -1.27
N HIS A 103 4.72 -8.65 -1.79
CA HIS A 103 4.72 -7.23 -1.48
C HIS A 103 4.87 -6.44 -2.78
N GLU A 104 3.79 -5.77 -3.18
CA GLU A 104 3.68 -5.03 -4.45
C GLU A 104 3.44 -3.55 -4.21
N VAL A 105 3.87 -2.72 -5.16
CA VAL A 105 3.61 -1.28 -5.20
C VAL A 105 2.70 -0.98 -6.38
N VAL A 106 1.59 -0.31 -6.12
CA VAL A 106 0.63 0.18 -7.12
C VAL A 106 0.89 1.66 -7.34
N ILE A 107 1.53 2.01 -8.46
CA ILE A 107 1.80 3.39 -8.86
C ILE A 107 0.56 3.93 -9.58
N GLU A 108 -0.04 4.98 -9.03
CA GLU A 108 -1.42 5.39 -9.37
C GLU A 108 -1.49 6.41 -10.52
N SER A 109 -0.35 7.02 -10.87
CA SER A 109 -0.23 7.97 -11.98
C SER A 109 1.21 8.03 -12.49
N PRO A 110 1.46 8.27 -13.79
CA PRO A 110 2.80 8.59 -14.29
C PRO A 110 3.28 9.99 -13.87
N GLU A 111 2.36 10.87 -13.44
CA GLU A 111 2.65 12.26 -13.06
C GLU A 111 3.04 12.37 -11.58
N HIS A 112 4.15 13.05 -11.29
CA HIS A 112 4.72 13.16 -9.94
C HIS A 112 3.80 13.89 -8.94
N ASP A 113 3.31 15.06 -9.34
CA ASP A 113 2.57 15.97 -8.47
C ASP A 113 1.09 15.59 -8.32
N MET A 114 0.68 14.49 -8.94
CA MET A 114 -0.67 13.96 -8.84
C MET A 114 -0.89 13.33 -7.47
N THR A 115 -2.08 13.51 -6.93
CA THR A 115 -2.51 12.91 -5.66
C THR A 115 -3.89 12.29 -5.83
N VAL A 116 -4.25 11.33 -4.98
CA VAL A 116 -5.53 10.62 -5.06
C VAL A 116 -6.74 11.56 -5.07
N ASP A 117 -6.70 12.63 -4.27
CA ASP A 117 -7.76 13.65 -4.21
C ASP A 117 -7.87 14.52 -5.48
N ARG A 118 -6.87 14.49 -6.35
CA ARG A 118 -6.83 15.23 -7.63
C ARG A 118 -7.05 14.33 -8.84
N LEU A 119 -7.04 13.01 -8.66
CA LEU A 119 -7.31 12.07 -9.74
C LEU A 119 -8.78 12.15 -10.16
N PRO A 120 -9.08 12.19 -11.47
CA PRO A 120 -10.44 11.98 -11.95
C PRO A 120 -11.01 10.65 -11.43
N VAL A 121 -12.32 10.60 -11.22
CA VAL A 121 -13.00 9.42 -10.66
C VAL A 121 -12.74 8.17 -11.50
N GLU A 122 -12.68 8.33 -12.82
CA GLU A 122 -12.39 7.26 -13.77
C GLU A 122 -10.99 6.71 -13.54
N ARG A 123 -10.00 7.58 -13.28
CA ARG A 123 -8.62 7.17 -13.00
C ARG A 123 -8.50 6.47 -11.65
N LEU A 124 -9.24 6.94 -10.63
CA LEU A 124 -9.29 6.26 -9.35
C LEU A 124 -9.94 4.87 -9.46
N ALA A 125 -10.99 4.74 -10.28
CA ALA A 125 -11.61 3.43 -10.56
C ALA A 125 -10.61 2.46 -11.22
N GLU A 126 -9.75 2.95 -12.10
CA GLU A 126 -8.68 2.13 -12.71
C GLU A 126 -7.61 1.71 -11.69
N VAL A 127 -7.27 2.55 -10.70
CA VAL A 127 -6.39 2.16 -9.58
C VAL A 127 -7.03 1.02 -8.77
N LEU A 128 -8.32 1.14 -8.42
CA LEU A 128 -9.05 0.09 -7.71
C LEU A 128 -9.16 -1.19 -8.55
N ARG A 129 -9.34 -1.06 -9.87
CA ARG A 129 -9.30 -2.20 -10.81
C ARG A 129 -7.95 -2.89 -10.77
N ALA A 130 -6.84 -2.14 -10.79
CA ALA A 130 -5.50 -2.71 -10.67
C ALA A 130 -5.35 -3.52 -9.37
N CYS A 131 -5.78 -2.97 -8.24
CA CYS A 131 -5.78 -3.69 -6.96
C CYS A 131 -6.62 -4.98 -7.03
N ARG A 132 -7.82 -4.93 -7.61
CA ARG A 132 -8.66 -6.12 -7.82
C ARG A 132 -7.97 -7.18 -8.68
N GLU A 133 -7.37 -6.80 -9.80
CA GLU A 133 -6.68 -7.74 -10.68
C GLU A 133 -5.50 -8.41 -9.96
N ARG A 134 -4.75 -7.66 -9.15
CA ARG A 134 -3.66 -8.23 -8.34
C ARG A 134 -4.16 -9.15 -7.24
N ILE A 135 -5.23 -8.79 -6.53
CA ILE A 135 -5.85 -9.67 -5.52
C ILE A 135 -6.30 -10.99 -6.18
N LEU A 136 -6.97 -10.92 -7.33
CA LEU A 136 -7.45 -12.12 -8.03
C LEU A 136 -6.31 -12.99 -8.55
N ASP A 137 -5.19 -12.39 -8.96
CA ASP A 137 -4.01 -13.11 -9.38
C ASP A 137 -3.31 -13.81 -8.21
N LEU A 138 -3.10 -13.09 -7.11
CA LEU A 138 -2.49 -13.62 -5.89
C LEU A 138 -3.35 -14.69 -5.21
N ALA A 139 -4.68 -14.59 -5.31
CA ALA A 139 -5.62 -15.60 -4.80
C ALA A 139 -5.50 -16.97 -5.50
N LYS A 140 -4.79 -17.05 -6.65
CA LYS A 140 -4.48 -18.33 -7.30
C LYS A 140 -3.39 -19.11 -6.56
N ASP A 141 -2.62 -18.46 -5.69
CA ASP A 141 -1.62 -19.10 -4.86
C ASP A 141 -2.28 -19.59 -3.55
N PRO A 142 -2.46 -20.92 -3.35
CA PRO A 142 -3.14 -21.46 -2.18
C PRO A 142 -2.38 -21.23 -0.87
N ARG A 143 -1.12 -20.79 -0.93
CA ARG A 143 -0.31 -20.44 0.24
C ARG A 143 -0.74 -19.11 0.86
N LEU A 144 -1.43 -18.25 0.10
CA LEU A 144 -1.81 -16.91 0.53
C LEU A 144 -3.25 -16.91 1.02
N GLU A 145 -3.45 -16.45 2.25
CA GLU A 145 -4.74 -16.48 2.96
C GLU A 145 -5.38 -15.10 3.05
N TYR A 146 -4.56 -14.03 3.01
CA TYR A 146 -5.03 -12.67 3.19
C TYR A 146 -4.26 -11.68 2.31
N VAL A 147 -4.97 -10.68 1.79
CA VAL A 147 -4.37 -9.58 1.01
C VAL A 147 -4.78 -8.24 1.62
N LEU A 148 -3.80 -7.46 2.05
CA LEU A 148 -3.96 -6.09 2.55
C LEU A 148 -3.59 -5.10 1.46
N VAL A 149 -4.53 -4.26 1.05
CA VAL A 149 -4.26 -3.08 0.24
C VAL A 149 -4.29 -1.86 1.16
N PHE A 150 -3.24 -1.03 1.12
CA PHE A 150 -3.13 0.15 1.96
C PHE A 150 -2.39 1.28 1.25
N LYS A 151 -2.54 2.50 1.79
CA LYS A 151 -1.88 3.70 1.28
C LYS A 151 -1.37 4.54 2.44
N ASN A 152 -0.11 4.93 2.35
CA ASN A 152 0.48 5.95 3.22
C ASN A 152 0.61 7.24 2.41
N HIS A 153 0.04 8.35 2.90
CA HIS A 153 0.13 9.64 2.23
C HIS A 153 0.73 10.71 3.15
N GLY A 154 1.87 11.25 2.75
CA GLY A 154 2.63 12.23 3.51
C GLY A 154 3.57 11.61 4.55
N GLU A 155 4.60 12.36 4.93
CA GLU A 155 5.66 11.91 5.85
C GLU A 155 5.10 11.46 7.20
N ALA A 156 4.14 12.21 7.76
CA ALA A 156 3.50 11.88 9.03
C ALA A 156 2.73 10.55 9.02
N ALA A 157 2.33 10.05 7.84
CA ALA A 157 1.70 8.75 7.66
C ALA A 157 2.71 7.64 7.30
N GLY A 158 4.01 7.93 7.33
CA GLY A 158 5.07 6.96 7.02
C GLY A 158 5.31 6.75 5.52
N ALA A 159 4.91 7.69 4.65
CA ALA A 159 5.25 7.63 3.24
C ALA A 159 6.74 7.96 3.02
N SER A 160 7.47 7.08 2.34
CA SER A 160 8.88 7.28 1.99
C SER A 160 9.09 7.99 0.65
N LEU A 161 8.07 8.00 -0.21
CA LEU A 161 8.07 8.64 -1.52
C LEU A 161 6.85 9.56 -1.65
N GLU A 162 7.05 10.75 -2.21
CA GLU A 162 6.00 11.75 -2.44
C GLU A 162 5.03 11.34 -3.55
N HIS A 163 5.54 10.60 -4.54
CA HIS A 163 4.78 10.15 -5.70
C HIS A 163 3.60 9.28 -5.27
N THR A 164 2.42 9.53 -5.82
CA THR A 164 1.21 8.83 -5.36
C THR A 164 1.25 7.33 -5.69
N HIS A 165 1.27 6.52 -4.64
CA HIS A 165 1.26 5.06 -4.74
C HIS A 165 0.48 4.45 -3.59
N SER A 166 -0.04 3.26 -3.82
CA SER A 166 -0.57 2.34 -2.82
C SER A 166 0.32 1.11 -2.75
N GLN A 167 0.15 0.29 -1.73
CA GLN A 167 0.88 -0.96 -1.56
C GLN A 167 -0.10 -2.10 -1.31
N LEU A 168 0.33 -3.29 -1.70
CA LEU A 168 -0.39 -4.53 -1.48
C LEU A 168 0.56 -5.52 -0.80
N ILE A 169 0.13 -6.11 0.31
CA ILE A 169 0.85 -7.20 0.99
C ILE A 169 -0.07 -8.41 1.07
N ALA A 170 0.40 -9.55 0.57
CA ALA A 170 -0.29 -10.82 0.70
C ALA A 170 0.45 -11.74 1.68
N THR A 171 -0.29 -12.35 2.61
CA THR A 171 0.25 -13.14 3.71
C THR A 171 -0.35 -14.55 3.75
N PRO A 172 0.42 -15.55 4.21
CA PRO A 172 -0.05 -16.92 4.48
C PRO A 172 -0.82 -17.06 5.79
N ILE A 173 -1.14 -15.93 6.44
CA ILE A 173 -1.89 -15.87 7.68
C ILE A 173 -2.93 -14.76 7.57
N VAL A 174 -4.06 -14.92 8.27
CA VAL A 174 -5.02 -13.84 8.50
C VAL A 174 -4.52 -12.99 9.68
N PRO A 175 -4.14 -11.72 9.47
CA PRO A 175 -3.65 -10.88 10.55
C PRO A 175 -4.77 -10.56 11.55
N ILE A 176 -4.40 -10.36 12.81
CA ILE A 176 -5.32 -9.78 13.79
C ILE A 176 -5.45 -8.29 13.45
N MET A 177 -6.67 -7.80 13.27
CA MET A 177 -6.91 -6.36 13.16
C MET A 177 -6.65 -5.70 14.52
N VAL A 178 -5.63 -4.84 14.57
CA VAL A 178 -5.23 -4.09 15.77
C VAL A 178 -5.69 -2.65 15.70
#